data_AF-A0A6G3Z233-F1
#
_entry.id   AF-A0A6G3Z233-F1
#
_cell.length_a   1.000
_cell.length_b   1.000
_cell.length_c   1.000
_cell.angle_alpha   90.00
_cell.angle_beta   90.00
_cell.angle_gamma   90.00
#
_symmetry.space_group_name_H-M   'P 1'
#
loop_
_entity.id
_entity.type
_entity.pdbx_description
1 polymer ?
#
loop_
_entity_poly.entity_id
_entity_poly.type
_entity_poly.pdbx_seq_one_letter_code
_entity_poly.pdbx_strand_id
1 'polypeptide(L)'
;MKQSEALTISIGVLGGVDVFLTATVIPVPVWVTFTAWASFFIVGGGVQGFIKSVACNITGIIIAALSLLAIGLIGNSPIVAAICVGIGSAAMVQASKLPFTHGITPAIVWGFSQTVGTVAVTGL
;
A
#
# COMPACT_ATOMS: atom_id res chain seq x y z
N MET A 1 -21.88 -24.82 -2.62
CA MET A 1 -20.60 -24.30 -3.12
C MET A 1 -19.57 -24.37 -2.02
N LYS A 2 -18.35 -24.79 -2.34
CA LYS A 2 -17.21 -24.70 -1.42
C LYS A 2 -16.75 -23.25 -1.32
N GLN A 3 -16.15 -22.88 -0.19
CA GLN A 3 -15.63 -21.51 0.01
C GLN A 3 -14.65 -21.10 -1.09
N SER A 4 -13.81 -22.02 -1.56
CA SER A 4 -12.88 -21.77 -2.68
C SER A 4 -13.59 -21.43 -3.99
N GLU A 5 -14.69 -22.10 -4.32
CA GLU A 5 -15.47 -21.83 -5.54
C GLU A 5 -16.16 -20.46 -5.47
N ALA A 6 -16.69 -20.10 -4.30
CA ALA A 6 -17.27 -18.79 -4.05
C ALA A 6 -16.23 -17.66 -4.17
N LEU A 7 -15.04 -17.89 -3.62
CA LEU A 7 -13.92 -16.96 -3.74
C LEU A 7 -13.42 -16.85 -5.19
N THR A 8 -13.34 -17.94 -5.95
CA THR A 8 -12.95 -17.89 -7.37
C THR A 8 -13.88 -16.98 -8.17
N ILE A 9 -15.19 -17.11 -7.99
CA ILE A 9 -16.16 -16.29 -8.71
C ILE A 9 -16.07 -14.84 -8.23
N SER A 10 -16.07 -14.61 -6.92
CA SER A 10 -16.03 -13.25 -6.35
C SER A 10 -14.74 -12.52 -6.69
N ILE A 11 -13.58 -13.10 -6.33
CA ILE A 11 -12.26 -12.52 -6.53
C ILE A 11 -11.93 -12.43 -8.02
N GLY A 12 -12.29 -13.43 -8.83
CA GLY A 12 -12.04 -13.41 -10.27
C GLY A 12 -12.78 -12.28 -10.98
N VAL A 13 -14.09 -12.11 -10.68
CA VAL A 13 -14.89 -11.04 -11.28
C VAL A 13 -14.43 -9.67 -10.75
N LEU A 14 -14.28 -9.52 -9.44
CA LEU A 14 -13.85 -8.25 -8.84
C LEU A 14 -12.44 -7.85 -9.30
N GLY A 15 -11.52 -8.81 -9.45
CA GLY A 15 -10.19 -8.55 -9.99
C GLY A 15 -10.22 -8.07 -11.44
N GLY A 16 -11.09 -8.65 -12.29
CA GLY A 16 -11.28 -8.17 -13.66
C GLY A 16 -11.85 -6.75 -13.72
N VAL A 17 -12.84 -6.45 -12.87
CA VAL A 17 -13.40 -5.09 -12.73
C VAL A 17 -12.35 -4.10 -12.23
N ASP A 18 -11.53 -4.50 -11.26
CA ASP A 18 -10.46 -3.66 -10.71
C ASP A 18 -9.40 -3.31 -11.75
N VAL A 19 -8.96 -4.28 -12.57
CA VAL A 19 -8.07 -4.02 -13.71
C VAL A 19 -8.69 -3.02 -14.68
N PHE A 20 -9.97 -3.20 -15.04
CA PHE A 20 -10.64 -2.30 -15.96
C PHE A 20 -10.73 -0.88 -15.40
N LEU A 21 -11.11 -0.73 -14.12
CA LEU A 21 -11.20 0.57 -13.45
C LEU A 21 -9.85 1.26 -13.31
N THR A 22 -8.81 0.52 -12.91
CA THR A 22 -7.45 1.06 -12.77
C THR A 22 -6.79 1.36 -14.12
N ALA A 23 -7.24 0.73 -15.21
CA ALA A 23 -6.76 1.03 -16.56
C ALA A 23 -7.49 2.22 -17.21
N THR A 24 -8.73 2.56 -16.80
CA THR A 24 -9.58 3.50 -17.54
C THR A 24 -10.07 4.70 -16.75
N VAL A 25 -10.32 4.57 -15.45
CA VAL A 25 -10.94 5.61 -14.61
C VAL A 25 -9.93 6.21 -13.64
N ILE A 26 -9.16 5.36 -12.95
CA ILE A 26 -8.16 5.78 -11.98
C ILE A 26 -6.82 5.18 -12.42
N PRO A 27 -6.07 5.83 -13.32
CA PRO A 27 -4.87 5.27 -13.94
C PRO A 27 -3.74 5.08 -12.91
N VAL A 28 -3.73 3.92 -12.27
CA VAL A 28 -2.70 3.47 -11.34
C VAL A 28 -2.36 2.01 -11.62
N PRO A 29 -1.13 1.54 -11.33
CA PRO A 29 -0.83 0.12 -11.45
C PRO A 29 -1.79 -0.72 -10.59
N VAL A 30 -2.48 -1.68 -11.20
CA VAL A 30 -3.49 -2.52 -10.50
C VAL A 30 -2.91 -3.27 -9.29
N TRP A 31 -1.59 -3.47 -9.26
CA TRP A 31 -0.92 -4.12 -8.13
C TRP A 31 -1.07 -3.35 -6.81
N VAL A 32 -1.28 -2.03 -6.89
CA VAL A 32 -1.55 -1.15 -5.74
C VAL A 32 -2.83 -1.58 -5.02
N THR A 33 -3.92 -1.78 -5.77
CA THR A 33 -5.22 -2.17 -5.22
C THR A 33 -5.21 -3.61 -4.72
N PHE A 34 -4.54 -4.53 -5.42
CA PHE A 34 -4.42 -5.94 -4.97
C PHE A 34 -3.66 -6.09 -3.64
N THR A 35 -2.58 -5.35 -3.43
CA THR A 35 -1.84 -5.41 -2.15
C THR A 35 -2.60 -4.73 -1.02
N ALA A 36 -3.26 -3.60 -1.27
CA ALA A 36 -4.15 -2.97 -0.30
C ALA A 36 -5.26 -3.94 0.13
N TRP A 37 -5.88 -4.63 -0.83
CA TRP A 37 -6.94 -5.60 -0.56
C TRP A 37 -6.44 -6.86 0.17
N ALA A 38 -5.24 -7.34 -0.11
CA ALA A 38 -4.62 -8.44 0.66
C ALA A 38 -4.51 -8.08 2.15
N SER A 39 -4.16 -6.83 2.46
CA SER A 39 -4.08 -6.35 3.85
C SER A 39 -5.42 -6.36 4.58
N PHE A 40 -6.52 -6.09 3.87
CA PHE A 40 -7.87 -6.15 4.41
C PHE A 40 -8.26 -7.56 4.85
N PHE A 41 -7.92 -8.58 4.06
CA PHE A 41 -8.21 -9.97 4.43
C PHE A 41 -7.34 -10.46 5.59
N ILE A 42 -6.09 -10.01 5.68
CA ILE A 42 -5.18 -10.40 6.76
C ILE A 42 -5.69 -9.92 8.13
N VAL A 43 -6.37 -8.77 8.18
CA VAL A 43 -6.99 -8.27 9.42
C VAL A 43 -8.40 -8.83 9.67
N GLY A 44 -8.81 -9.87 8.93
CA GLY A 44 -10.09 -10.57 9.13
C GLY A 44 -11.28 -9.95 8.38
N GLY A 45 -11.05 -8.91 7.57
CA GLY A 45 -12.11 -8.24 6.81
C GLY A 45 -13.14 -7.49 7.66
N GLY A 46 -14.33 -7.25 7.09
CA GLY A 46 -15.41 -6.49 7.75
C GLY A 46 -15.07 -5.01 7.99
N VAL A 47 -15.94 -4.27 8.68
CA VAL A 47 -15.78 -2.82 8.88
C VAL A 47 -14.52 -2.48 9.67
N GLN A 48 -14.24 -3.23 10.74
CA GLN A 48 -13.06 -2.99 11.57
C GLN A 48 -11.76 -3.32 10.84
N GLY A 49 -11.74 -4.42 10.09
CA GLY A 49 -10.61 -4.77 9.23
C GLY A 49 -10.39 -3.73 8.13
N PHE A 50 -11.47 -3.23 7.52
CA PHE A 50 -11.40 -2.16 6.53
C PHE A 50 -10.75 -0.89 7.11
N ILE A 51 -11.26 -0.39 8.24
CA ILE A 51 -10.71 0.81 8.89
C ILE A 51 -9.23 0.63 9.21
N LYS A 52 -8.86 -0.53 9.76
CA LYS A 52 -7.48 -0.83 10.15
C LYS A 52 -6.54 -0.95 8.94
N SER A 53 -6.98 -1.65 7.90
CA SER A 53 -6.24 -1.80 6.64
C SER A 53 -6.01 -0.44 5.98
N VAL A 54 -7.05 0.38 5.87
CA VAL A 54 -6.97 1.74 5.30
C VAL A 54 -6.03 2.62 6.13
N ALA A 55 -6.16 2.63 7.46
CA ALA A 55 -5.29 3.42 8.33
C ALA A 55 -3.81 3.06 8.15
N CYS A 56 -3.49 1.76 8.04
CA CYS A 56 -2.12 1.31 7.84
C CYS A 56 -1.58 1.68 6.45
N ASN A 57 -2.36 1.47 5.39
CA ASN A 57 -1.94 1.84 4.04
C ASN A 57 -1.73 3.36 3.91
N ILE A 58 -2.65 4.18 4.44
CA ILE A 58 -2.52 5.64 4.47
C ILE A 58 -1.26 6.06 5.22
N THR A 59 -0.97 5.44 6.36
CA THR A 59 0.26 5.71 7.11
C THR A 59 1.50 5.44 6.26
N GLY A 60 1.51 4.32 5.53
CA GLY A 60 2.59 3.99 4.59
C GLY A 60 2.73 5.00 3.46
N ILE A 61 1.60 5.40 2.85
CA ILE A 61 1.54 6.41 1.78
C ILE A 61 2.13 7.74 2.25
N ILE A 62 1.76 8.21 3.45
CA ILE A 62 2.28 9.46 4.03
C ILE A 62 3.80 9.37 4.22
N ILE A 63 4.30 8.28 4.78
CA ILE A 63 5.74 8.09 4.99
C ILE A 63 6.49 8.04 3.63
N ALA A 64 5.93 7.37 2.62
CA ALA A 64 6.50 7.35 1.28
C ALA A 64 6.53 8.73 0.63
N ALA A 65 5.43 9.49 0.71
CA ALA A 65 5.36 10.84 0.19
C ALA A 65 6.42 11.75 0.82
N LEU A 66 6.62 11.66 2.14
CA LEU A 66 7.66 12.40 2.85
C LEU A 66 9.07 11.97 2.43
N SER A 67 9.31 10.66 2.28
CA SER A 67 10.60 10.13 1.81
C SER A 67 10.91 10.60 0.39
N LEU A 68 9.94 10.54 -0.53
CA LEU A 68 10.09 11.00 -1.91
C LEU A 68 10.30 12.51 -2.01
N LEU A 69 9.55 13.28 -1.21
CA LEU A 69 9.74 14.73 -1.11
C LEU A 69 11.16 15.08 -0.63
N ALA A 70 11.65 14.38 0.41
CA ALA A 70 13.02 14.58 0.90
C ALA A 70 14.07 14.25 -0.17
N ILE A 71 13.88 13.17 -0.92
CA ILE A 71 14.77 12.81 -2.05
C ILE A 71 14.77 13.92 -3.10
N GLY A 72 13.59 14.43 -3.48
CA GLY A 72 13.45 15.51 -4.45
C GLY A 72 14.10 16.83 -4.01
N LEU A 73 14.10 17.12 -2.70
CA LEU A 73 14.70 18.34 -2.14
C LEU A 73 16.21 18.25 -1.94
N ILE A 74 16.74 17.07 -1.58
CA ILE A 74 18.18 16.87 -1.29
C ILE A 74 18.94 16.57 -2.59
N GLY A 75 18.37 15.75 -3.46
CA GLY A 75 18.95 15.38 -4.74
C GLY A 75 18.72 13.90 -5.10
N ASN A 76 18.46 13.66 -6.38
CA ASN A 76 18.23 12.32 -6.94
C ASN A 76 19.54 11.53 -7.10
N SER A 77 20.03 10.95 -6.01
CA SER A 77 21.15 10.00 -6.03
C SER A 77 20.80 8.71 -5.28
N PRO A 78 21.39 7.55 -5.64
CA PRO A 78 21.13 6.28 -4.96
C PRO A 78 21.40 6.33 -3.45
N ILE A 79 22.40 7.10 -3.01
CA ILE A 79 22.74 7.21 -1.60
C ILE A 79 21.71 8.03 -0.81
N VAL A 80 21.19 9.11 -1.38
CA VAL A 80 20.10 9.89 -0.76
C VAL A 80 18.84 9.03 -0.67
N ALA A 81 18.49 8.30 -1.74
CA ALA A 81 17.38 7.37 -1.72
C ALA A 81 17.54 6.28 -0.64
N ALA A 82 18.73 5.67 -0.53
CA ALA A 82 19.00 4.66 0.50
C ALA A 82 18.82 5.20 1.92
N ILE A 83 19.29 6.43 2.20
CA ILE A 83 19.14 7.07 3.51
C ILE A 83 17.66 7.39 3.78
N CYS A 84 16.97 8.05 2.85
CA CYS A 84 15.57 8.45 3.02
C CYS A 84 14.64 7.24 3.17
N VAL A 85 14.86 6.16 2.40
CA VAL A 85 14.10 4.91 2.52
C VAL A 85 14.46 4.16 3.80
N GLY A 86 15.73 4.18 4.22
CA GLY A 86 16.14 3.59 5.51
C GLY A 86 15.45 4.26 6.70
N ILE A 87 15.42 5.60 6.72
CA ILE A 87 14.69 6.38 7.73
C ILE A 87 13.18 6.10 7.65
N GLY A 88 12.61 6.11 6.44
CA GLY A 88 11.19 5.79 6.22
C GLY A 88 10.82 4.40 6.73
N SER A 89 11.69 3.41 6.50
CA SER A 89 11.51 2.03 6.99
C SER A 89 11.50 1.96 8.51
N ALA A 90 12.44 2.65 9.17
CA ALA A 90 12.44 2.76 10.63
C ALA A 90 11.17 3.46 11.14
N ALA A 91 10.73 4.52 10.46
CA ALA A 91 9.51 5.25 10.80
C ALA A 91 8.25 4.38 10.68
N MET A 92 8.14 3.53 9.66
CA MET A 92 7.02 2.57 9.53
C MET A 92 6.95 1.60 10.71
N VAL A 93 8.10 1.11 11.19
CA VAL A 93 8.15 0.22 12.36
C VAL A 93 7.68 0.96 13.61
N GLN A 94 8.10 2.22 13.81
CA GLN A 94 7.59 3.03 14.93
C GLN A 94 6.09 3.32 14.79
N ALA A 95 5.63 3.66 13.58
CA ALA A 95 4.23 3.93 13.29
C ALA A 95 3.35 2.70 13.55
N SER A 96 3.86 1.48 13.34
CA SER A 96 3.14 0.24 13.66
C SER A 96 2.93 -0.01 15.15
N LYS A 97 3.47 0.83 16.03
CA LYS A 97 3.22 0.77 17.49
C LYS A 97 2.07 1.68 17.92
N LEU A 98 1.54 2.53 17.03
CA LEU A 98 0.45 3.44 17.34
C LEU A 98 -0.89 2.69 17.47
N PRO A 99 -1.84 3.17 18.29
CA PRO A 99 -3.08 2.45 18.59
C PRO A 99 -3.91 2.07 17.35
N PHE A 100 -3.90 2.91 16.32
CA PHE A 100 -4.73 2.76 15.11
C PHE A 100 -4.07 1.91 14.00
N THR A 101 -2.77 1.63 14.11
CA THR A 101 -1.99 0.84 13.13
C THR A 101 -1.34 -0.40 13.75
N HIS A 102 -1.56 -0.64 15.05
CA HIS A 102 -0.94 -1.74 15.76
C HIS A 102 -1.34 -3.11 15.23
N GLY A 103 -0.34 -4.00 15.08
CA GLY A 103 -0.55 -5.41 14.78
C GLY A 103 -0.55 -5.81 13.30
N ILE A 104 -0.30 -4.88 12.37
CA ILE A 104 -0.08 -5.20 10.94
C ILE A 104 0.99 -4.32 10.25
N THR A 105 2.23 -4.35 10.75
CA THR A 105 3.36 -3.64 10.11
C THR A 105 3.46 -3.85 8.58
N PRO A 106 3.22 -5.06 8.01
CA PRO A 106 3.26 -5.25 6.56
C PRO A 106 2.30 -4.36 5.76
N ALA A 107 1.14 -3.99 6.31
CA ALA A 107 0.19 -3.12 5.62
C ALA A 107 0.68 -1.69 5.47
N ILE A 108 1.47 -1.21 6.44
CA ILE A 108 2.17 0.09 6.33
C ILE A 108 3.24 -0.01 5.24
N VAL A 109 4.00 -1.10 5.23
CA VAL A 109 5.04 -1.34 4.23
C VAL A 109 4.46 -1.41 2.82
N TRP A 110 3.30 -2.05 2.62
CA TRP A 110 2.63 -2.07 1.32
C TRP A 110 2.19 -0.68 0.87
N GLY A 111 1.57 0.11 1.74
CA GLY A 111 1.23 1.50 1.42
C GLY A 111 2.46 2.30 0.98
N PHE A 112 3.59 2.13 1.67
CA PHE A 112 4.86 2.77 1.31
C PHE A 112 5.40 2.28 -0.04
N SER A 113 5.55 0.97 -0.20
CA SER A 113 6.18 0.37 -1.38
C SER A 113 5.36 0.59 -2.65
N GLN A 114 4.03 0.54 -2.55
CA GLN A 114 3.14 0.78 -3.67
C GLN A 114 3.18 2.25 -4.11
N THR A 115 3.32 3.19 -3.16
CA THR A 115 3.47 4.61 -3.48
C THR A 115 4.80 4.87 -4.20
N VAL A 116 5.92 4.42 -3.62
CA VAL A 116 7.24 4.57 -4.24
C VAL A 116 7.32 3.86 -5.58
N GLY A 117 6.78 2.64 -5.68
CA GLY A 117 6.73 1.88 -6.92
C GLY A 117 5.90 2.58 -8.00
N THR A 118 4.73 3.13 -7.64
CA THR A 118 3.88 3.88 -8.58
C THR A 118 4.59 5.11 -9.13
N VAL A 119 5.22 5.90 -8.26
CA VAL A 119 6.03 7.07 -8.65
C VAL A 119 7.16 6.64 -9.59
N ALA A 120 7.89 5.57 -9.25
CA ALA A 120 8.99 5.06 -10.07
C ALA A 120 8.55 4.61 -11.48
N VAL A 121 7.38 3.98 -11.63
CA VAL A 121 6.91 3.49 -12.95
C VAL A 121 6.16 4.54 -13.76
N THR A 122 5.53 5.52 -13.10
CA THR A 122 4.77 6.59 -13.77
C THR A 122 5.60 7.83 -14.07
N GLY A 123 6.72 8.02 -13.36
CA GLY A 123 7.56 9.22 -13.46
C GLY A 123 6.93 10.46 -12.83
N LEU A 124 5.92 10.28 -11.97
CA LEU A 124 5.33 11.32 -11.13
C LEU A 124 6.28 11.75 -10.00
#